data_AF-A0AAV0IQR8-F1
#
_entry.id   AF-A0AAV0IQR8-F1
#
_cell.length_a   1.000
_cell.length_b   1.000
_cell.length_c   1.000
_cell.angle_alpha   90.00
_cell.angle_beta   90.00
_cell.angle_gamma   90.00
#
_symmetry.space_group_name_H-M   'P 1'
#
loop_
_entity.id
_entity.type
_entity.pdbx_description
1 polymer ?
#
loop_
_entity_poly.entity_id
_entity_poly.type
_entity_poly.pdbx_seq_one_letter_code
_entity_poly.pdbx_strand_id
1 'polypeptide(L)'
;MPCSPDDRIWGSLLGSCKNHGNVGLARVVASHIFELDPTSIGYRTLLSNLYEESGRWNEVSQVRTEIRDTGVRKQPGCSWIEVDNNIHTFTAADCSHPLCEEIYATLESLSVEIKEEGYVPLSQSTAVGSHTKD
;
A
#
# COMPACT_ATOMS: atom_id res chain seq x y z
N MET A 1 -26.56 -23.78 -6.63
CA MET A 1 -26.18 -23.98 -5.21
C MET A 1 -26.57 -22.72 -4.44
N PRO A 2 -27.46 -22.75 -3.44
CA PRO A 2 -27.69 -21.57 -2.61
C PRO A 2 -26.85 -21.71 -1.33
N CYS A 3 -25.60 -21.26 -1.39
CA CYS A 3 -24.80 -20.96 -0.21
C CYS A 3 -24.76 -19.44 -0.10
N SER A 4 -24.95 -18.88 1.09
CA SER A 4 -24.70 -17.45 1.29
C SER A 4 -23.24 -17.14 0.93
N PRO A 5 -22.97 -16.13 0.07
CA PRO A 5 -21.60 -15.81 -0.30
C PRO A 5 -20.79 -15.38 0.92
N ASP A 6 -19.58 -15.92 1.05
CA ASP A 6 -18.62 -15.48 2.06
C ASP A 6 -17.86 -14.22 1.59
N ASP A 7 -17.03 -13.69 2.47
CA ASP A 7 -16.18 -12.52 2.20
C ASP A 7 -15.25 -12.73 1.00
N ARG A 8 -14.85 -13.97 0.73
CA ARG A 8 -13.94 -14.33 -0.38
C ARG A 8 -14.63 -14.25 -1.73
N ILE A 9 -15.88 -14.69 -1.82
CA ILE A 9 -16.70 -14.54 -3.03
C ILE A 9 -16.94 -13.06 -3.32
N TRP A 10 -17.36 -12.29 -2.32
CA TRP A 10 -17.51 -10.83 -2.47
C TRP A 10 -16.19 -10.14 -2.80
N GLY A 11 -15.09 -10.57 -2.18
CA GLY A 11 -13.75 -10.06 -2.44
C GLY A 11 -13.29 -10.29 -3.88
N SER A 12 -13.63 -11.45 -4.46
CA SER A 12 -13.35 -11.76 -5.86
C SER A 12 -14.12 -10.83 -6.81
N LEU A 13 -15.37 -10.52 -6.47
CA LEU A 13 -16.17 -9.54 -7.21
C LEU A 13 -15.61 -8.11 -7.05
N LEU A 14 -15.17 -7.73 -5.84
CA LEU A 14 -14.53 -6.42 -5.61
C LEU A 14 -13.26 -6.26 -6.46
N GLY A 15 -12.42 -7.30 -6.54
CA GLY A 15 -11.25 -7.33 -7.42
C GLY A 15 -11.61 -7.15 -8.89
N SER A 16 -12.72 -7.76 -9.33
CA SER A 16 -13.23 -7.58 -10.69
C SER A 16 -13.72 -6.15 -10.92
N CYS A 17 -14.46 -5.56 -9.96
CA CYS A 17 -14.86 -4.15 -10.03
C CYS A 17 -13.66 -3.21 -10.13
N LYS A 18 -12.57 -3.50 -9.39
CA LYS A 18 -11.31 -2.76 -9.49
C LYS A 18 -10.72 -2.84 -10.89
N ASN A 19 -10.59 -4.05 -11.45
CA ASN A 19 -10.00 -4.26 -12.77
C ASN A 19 -10.79 -3.58 -13.90
N HIS A 20 -12.11 -3.44 -13.73
CA HIS A 20 -12.99 -2.78 -14.70
C HIS A 20 -13.32 -1.31 -14.36
N GLY A 21 -12.75 -0.75 -13.29
CA GLY A 21 -12.99 0.64 -12.88
C GLY A 21 -14.43 0.92 -12.40
N ASN A 22 -15.21 -0.09 -12.04
CA ASN A 22 -16.62 0.08 -11.65
C ASN A 22 -16.75 0.47 -10.18
N VAL A 23 -16.56 1.77 -9.91
CA VAL A 23 -16.61 2.36 -8.57
C VAL A 23 -17.98 2.19 -7.90
N GLY A 24 -19.07 2.31 -8.65
CA GLY A 24 -20.43 2.20 -8.12
C GLY A 24 -20.71 0.81 -7.55
N LEU A 25 -20.41 -0.23 -8.33
CA LEU A 25 -20.59 -1.62 -7.89
C LEU A 25 -19.60 -1.98 -6.78
N ALA A 26 -18.34 -1.54 -6.87
CA ALA A 26 -17.35 -1.77 -5.83
C ALA A 26 -17.80 -1.30 -4.44
N ARG A 27 -18.52 -0.17 -4.34
CA ARG A 27 -19.07 0.34 -3.07
C ARG A 27 -20.08 -0.61 -2.45
N VAL A 28 -21.01 -1.11 -3.26
CA VAL A 28 -22.06 -2.05 -2.80
C VAL A 28 -21.44 -3.38 -2.39
N VAL A 29 -20.46 -3.87 -3.15
CA VAL A 29 -19.75 -5.10 -2.81
C VAL A 29 -18.94 -4.92 -1.53
N ALA A 30 -18.24 -3.80 -1.37
CA ALA A 30 -17.46 -3.51 -0.19
C ALA A 30 -18.33 -3.40 1.08
N SER A 31 -19.54 -2.85 1.01
CA SER A 31 -20.44 -2.83 2.17
C SER A 31 -20.79 -4.24 2.65
N HIS A 32 -21.07 -5.18 1.74
CA HIS A 32 -21.32 -6.58 2.13
C HIS A 32 -20.08 -7.24 2.74
N ILE A 33 -18.89 -6.96 2.22
CA ILE A 33 -17.65 -7.46 2.81
C ILE A 33 -17.48 -6.94 4.23
N PHE A 34 -17.71 -5.64 4.48
CA PHE A 34 -17.50 -5.04 5.80
C PHE A 34 -18.61 -5.37 6.81
N GLU A 35 -19.80 -5.79 6.34
CA GLU A 35 -20.81 -6.43 7.19
C GLU A 35 -20.34 -7.80 7.70
N LEU A 36 -19.60 -8.56 6.88
CA LEU A 36 -19.07 -9.89 7.23
C LEU A 36 -17.78 -9.81 8.03
N ASP A 37 -16.83 -8.98 7.60
CA ASP A 37 -15.56 -8.73 8.27
C ASP A 37 -15.24 -7.21 8.30
N PRO A 38 -15.63 -6.51 9.38
CA PRO A 38 -15.31 -5.11 9.59
C PRO A 38 -13.82 -4.84 9.78
N THR A 39 -12.96 -5.84 9.94
CA THR A 39 -11.53 -5.66 10.23
C THR A 39 -10.62 -5.88 9.02
N SER A 40 -11.18 -6.29 7.88
CA SER A 40 -10.40 -6.54 6.67
C SER A 40 -9.68 -5.28 6.16
N ILE A 41 -8.37 -5.21 6.37
CA ILE A 41 -7.52 -4.16 5.76
C ILE A 41 -7.32 -4.44 4.27
N GLY A 42 -7.25 -5.72 3.87
CA GLY A 42 -7.02 -6.12 2.49
C GLY A 42 -8.07 -5.53 1.54
N TYR A 43 -9.35 -5.74 1.86
CA TYR A 43 -10.45 -5.23 1.05
C TYR A 43 -10.60 -3.70 1.11
N ARG A 44 -10.32 -3.07 2.26
CA ARG A 44 -10.21 -1.61 2.35
C ARG A 44 -9.12 -1.04 1.46
N THR A 45 -7.95 -1.68 1.44
CA THR A 45 -6.85 -1.25 0.57
C THR A 45 -7.23 -1.38 -0.90
N LEU A 46 -7.87 -2.49 -1.28
CA LEU A 46 -8.33 -2.70 -2.65
C LEU A 46 -9.35 -1.63 -3.09
N LEU A 47 -10.30 -1.29 -2.22
CA LEU A 47 -11.26 -0.21 -2.46
C LEU A 47 -10.59 1.16 -2.55
N SER A 48 -9.62 1.44 -1.67
CA SER A 48 -8.84 2.68 -1.68
C SER A 48 -8.07 2.86 -2.98
N ASN A 49 -7.42 1.79 -3.48
CA ASN A 49 -6.70 1.82 -4.75
C ASN A 49 -7.63 2.11 -5.93
N LEU A 50 -8.84 1.53 -5.94
CA LEU A 50 -9.83 1.86 -6.97
C LEU A 50 -10.26 3.33 -6.90
N TYR A 51 -10.42 3.89 -5.70
CA TYR A 51 -10.69 5.33 -5.54
C TYR A 51 -9.55 6.19 -6.04
N GLU A 52 -8.30 5.83 -5.76
CA GLU A 52 -7.10 6.50 -6.26
C GLU A 52 -7.06 6.50 -7.80
N GLU A 53 -7.23 5.32 -8.43
CA GLU A 53 -7.27 5.18 -9.89
C GLU A 53 -8.41 5.97 -10.54
N SER A 54 -9.50 6.23 -9.80
CA SER A 54 -10.64 7.06 -10.25
C SER A 54 -10.56 8.53 -9.84
N GLY A 55 -9.47 8.99 -9.25
CA GLY A 55 -9.27 10.39 -8.82
C GLY A 55 -10.13 10.83 -7.61
N ARG A 56 -10.67 9.87 -6.85
CA ARG A 56 -11.57 10.08 -5.70
C ARG A 56 -10.77 10.21 -4.39
N TRP A 57 -9.97 11.26 -4.29
CA TRP A 57 -9.01 11.47 -3.19
C TRP A 57 -9.67 11.63 -1.81
N ASN A 58 -10.88 12.19 -1.74
CA ASN A 58 -11.61 12.32 -0.48
C ASN A 58 -11.95 10.94 0.11
N GLU A 59 -12.41 10.04 -0.75
CA GLU A 59 -12.75 8.67 -0.38
C GLU A 59 -11.49 7.83 -0.07
N VAL A 60 -10.38 8.09 -0.75
CA VAL A 60 -9.07 7.53 -0.36
C VAL A 60 -8.72 7.94 1.09
N SER A 61 -8.84 9.22 1.41
CA SER A 61 -8.56 9.75 2.76
C SER A 61 -9.47 9.15 3.83
N GLN A 62 -10.76 9.01 3.52
CA GLN A 62 -11.73 8.36 4.38
C GLN A 62 -11.33 6.91 4.68
N VAL A 63 -11.06 6.11 3.64
CA VAL A 63 -10.68 4.70 3.81
C VAL A 63 -9.37 4.57 4.58
N ARG A 64 -8.39 5.46 4.37
CA ARG A 64 -7.14 5.48 5.15
C ARG A 64 -7.38 5.79 6.63
N THR A 65 -8.32 6.68 6.92
CA THR A 65 -8.74 6.99 8.29
C THR A 65 -9.41 5.78 8.93
N GLU A 66 -10.35 5.14 8.23
CA GLU A 66 -10.99 3.91 8.71
C GLU A 66 -9.96 2.81 9.00
N ILE A 67 -8.98 2.59 8.13
CA ILE A 67 -7.89 1.62 8.38
C ILE A 67 -7.12 1.98 9.65
N ARG A 68 -6.74 3.24 9.84
CA ARG A 68 -6.03 3.67 11.05
C ARG A 68 -6.85 3.42 12.31
N ASP A 69 -8.16 3.67 12.24
CA ASP A 69 -9.06 3.57 13.38
C ASP A 69 -9.40 2.11 13.74
N THR A 70 -9.21 1.14 12.82
CA THR A 70 -9.32 -0.29 13.16
C THR A 70 -8.28 -0.77 14.17
N GLY A 71 -7.18 -0.02 14.38
CA GLY A 71 -6.07 -0.43 15.25
C GLY A 71 -5.22 -1.59 14.69
N VAL A 72 -5.64 -2.21 13.58
CA VAL A 72 -4.90 -3.29 12.92
C VAL A 72 -3.81 -2.66 12.06
N ARG A 73 -2.54 -2.93 12.40
CA ARG A 73 -1.39 -2.51 11.60
C ARG A 73 -1.01 -3.64 10.66
N LYS A 74 -0.97 -3.35 9.35
CA LYS A 74 -0.23 -4.22 8.42
C LYS A 74 1.21 -4.31 8.92
N GLN A 75 1.73 -5.51 9.09
CA GLN A 75 3.16 -5.65 9.26
C GLN A 75 3.84 -5.17 7.98
N PRO A 76 4.73 -4.17 8.06
CA PRO A 76 5.47 -3.74 6.88
C PRO A 76 6.31 -4.92 6.37
N GLY A 77 6.48 -4.99 5.05
CA GLY A 77 7.49 -5.89 4.49
C GLY A 77 8.86 -5.45 5.00
N CYS A 78 9.69 -6.43 5.37
CA CYS A 78 11.07 -6.19 5.77
C CYS A 78 12.03 -7.00 4.91
N SER A 79 13.20 -6.44 4.65
CA SER A 79 14.38 -7.16 4.22
C SER A 79 15.36 -7.23 5.38
N TRP A 80 16.23 -8.24 5.42
CA TRP A 80 17.24 -8.37 6.45
C TRP A 80 18.51 -8.99 5.91
N ILE A 81 19.62 -8.68 6.57
CA ILE A 81 20.93 -9.30 6.32
C ILE A 81 21.59 -9.66 7.65
N GLU A 82 22.55 -10.57 7.62
CA GLU A 82 23.37 -10.92 8.77
C GLU A 82 24.81 -10.43 8.56
N VAL A 83 25.33 -9.67 9.52
CA VAL A 83 26.71 -9.15 9.53
C VAL A 83 27.28 -9.38 10.92
N ASP A 84 28.45 -10.02 11.01
CA ASP A 84 29.12 -10.33 12.29
C ASP A 84 28.18 -10.96 13.32
N ASN A 85 27.35 -11.91 12.87
CA ASN A 85 26.37 -12.64 13.68
C ASN A 85 25.25 -11.74 14.28
N ASN A 86 25.03 -10.55 13.71
CA ASN A 86 23.94 -9.63 14.04
C ASN A 86 22.98 -9.50 12.86
N ILE A 87 21.67 -9.55 13.14
CA ILE A 87 20.62 -9.36 12.14
C ILE A 87 20.29 -7.88 12.02
N HIS A 88 20.46 -7.35 10.82
CA HIS A 88 20.09 -5.99 10.46
C HIS A 88 18.81 -6.04 9.63
N THR A 89 17.72 -5.47 10.16
CA THR A 89 16.41 -5.46 9.50
C THR A 89 16.12 -4.07 8.94
N PHE A 90 15.55 -4.01 7.75
CA PHE A 90 15.19 -2.80 7.05
C PHE A 90 13.73 -2.86 6.62
N THR A 91 13.00 -1.77 6.83
CA THR A 91 11.65 -1.58 6.27
C THR A 91 11.61 -0.28 5.48
N ALA A 92 10.58 -0.11 4.63
CA ALA A 92 10.48 1.06 3.78
C ALA A 92 10.45 2.36 4.61
N ALA A 93 11.36 3.28 4.30
CA ALA A 93 11.54 4.57 4.99
C ALA A 93 11.84 4.45 6.50
N ASP A 94 12.36 3.29 6.96
CA ASP A 94 12.84 3.14 8.32
C ASP A 94 14.21 3.81 8.52
N CYS A 95 14.37 4.42 9.69
CA CYS A 95 15.58 5.09 10.15
C CYS A 95 15.98 4.64 11.57
N SER A 96 15.49 3.49 12.02
CA SER A 96 15.78 2.95 13.36
C SER A 96 17.22 2.41 13.51
N HIS A 97 17.89 2.12 12.39
CA HIS A 97 19.24 1.59 12.39
C HIS A 97 20.27 2.64 12.86
N PRO A 98 21.24 2.31 13.73
CA PRO A 98 22.24 3.28 14.21
C PRO A 98 23.07 3.95 13.11
N LEU A 99 23.29 3.24 12.00
CA LEU A 99 24.00 3.72 10.82
C LEU A 99 23.06 4.20 9.71
N CYS A 100 21.83 4.59 10.04
CA CYS A 100 20.82 5.00 9.07
C CYS A 100 21.37 6.03 8.06
N GLU A 101 21.98 7.12 8.55
CA GLU A 101 22.51 8.19 7.69
C GLU A 101 23.54 7.67 6.68
N GLU A 102 24.49 6.83 7.12
CA GLU A 102 25.52 6.25 6.26
C GLU A 102 24.94 5.29 5.21
N ILE A 103 23.93 4.51 5.60
CA ILE A 103 23.25 3.58 4.69
C ILE A 103 22.53 4.35 3.59
N TYR A 104 21.75 5.38 3.94
CA TYR A 104 21.05 6.19 2.93
C TYR A 104 22.01 6.99 2.05
N ALA A 105 23.09 7.54 2.60
CA ALA A 105 24.14 8.20 1.81
C ALA A 105 24.79 7.24 0.80
N THR A 106 25.05 6.00 1.21
CA THR A 106 25.59 4.95 0.32
C THR A 106 24.58 4.58 -0.77
N LEU A 107 23.30 4.42 -0.42
CA LEU A 107 22.24 4.13 -1.39
C LEU A 107 22.08 5.27 -2.40
N GLU A 108 22.20 6.53 -1.98
CA GLU A 108 22.17 7.69 -2.88
C GLU A 108 23.35 7.67 -3.87
N SER A 109 24.58 7.44 -3.39
CA SER A 109 25.76 7.30 -4.26
C SER A 109 25.57 6.20 -5.31
N LEU A 110 25.17 4.99 -4.86
CA LEU A 110 24.91 3.86 -5.74
C LEU A 110 23.80 4.17 -6.75
N SER A 111 22.77 4.91 -6.34
CA SER A 111 21.68 5.30 -7.24
C SER A 111 22.14 6.23 -8.36
N VAL A 112 23.17 7.04 -8.12
CA VAL A 112 23.80 7.91 -9.14
C VAL A 112 24.61 7.05 -10.09
N GLU A 113 25.52 6.21 -9.58
CA GLU A 113 26.37 5.33 -10.38
C GLU A 113 25.55 4.41 -11.29
N ILE A 114 24.50 3.78 -10.75
CA ILE A 114 23.65 2.86 -11.52
C ILE A 114 22.93 3.60 -12.67
N LYS A 115 22.54 4.87 -12.47
CA LYS A 115 21.94 5.69 -13.55
C LYS A 115 22.96 6.06 -14.62
N GLU A 116 24.21 6.34 -14.24
CA GLU A 116 25.30 6.62 -15.18
C GLU A 116 25.61 5.41 -16.07
N GLU A 117 25.47 4.19 -15.54
CA GLU A 117 25.56 2.93 -16.29
C GLU A 117 24.31 2.63 -17.15
N GLY A 118 23.36 3.56 -17.24
CA GLY A 118 22.21 3.49 -18.13
C GLY A 118 20.95 2.87 -17.52
N TYR A 119 20.89 2.66 -16.21
CA TYR A 119 19.65 2.27 -15.55
C TYR A 119 18.62 3.41 -15.62
N VAL A 120 17.45 3.11 -16.17
CA VAL A 120 16.29 3.99 -16.17
C VAL A 120 15.32 3.48 -15.09
N PRO A 121 15.15 4.20 -13.98
CA PRO A 121 14.18 3.82 -12.96
C PRO A 121 12.79 3.74 -13.58
N LEU A 122 12.08 2.63 -13.34
CA LEU A 122 10.67 2.53 -13.67
C LEU A 122 9.91 3.44 -12.70
N SER A 123 9.68 4.70 -13.09
CA SER A 123 8.78 5.56 -12.35
C SER A 123 7.35 5.05 -12.56
N GLN A 124 6.85 4.26 -11.61
CA GLN A 124 5.42 4.23 -11.40
C GLN A 124 5.05 5.65 -10.99
N SER A 125 4.40 6.38 -11.89
CA SER A 125 3.86 7.71 -11.62
C SER A 125 2.81 7.59 -10.53
N THR A 126 3.24 7.62 -9.27
CA THR A 126 2.41 8.14 -8.20
C THR A 126 2.80 9.60 -8.09
N ALA A 127 1.94 10.48 -8.61
CA ALA A 127 2.03 11.90 -8.35
C ALA A 127 1.97 12.10 -6.82
N VAL A 128 3.13 12.16 -6.17
CA VAL A 128 3.24 12.69 -4.81
C VAL A 128 3.06 14.19 -4.97
N GLY A 129 1.83 14.65 -4.73
CA GLY A 129 1.53 16.06 -4.63
C GLY A 129 2.45 16.69 -3.59
N SER A 130 3.44 17.44 -4.06
CA SER A 130 4.24 18.34 -3.25
C SER A 130 3.34 19.47 -2.75
N HIS A 131 2.83 19.35 -1.54
CA HIS A 131 2.36 20.52 -0.80
C HIS A 131 3.48 21.01 0.09
N THR A 132 4.19 22.01 -0.43
CA THR A 132 4.87 23.04 0.36
C THR A 132 3.86 23.63 1.35
N LYS A 133 4.16 23.50 2.64
CA LYS A 133 3.57 24.36 3.67
C LYS A 133 4.45 25.60 3.75
N ASP A 134 3.87 26.74 3.35
CA ASP A 134 4.17 28.02 3.99
C ASP A 134 3.50 28.05 5.38
#